data_AF-A0A1I0QG52-F1
#
_entry.id   AF-A0A1I0QG52-F1
#
_cell.length_a   1.000
_cell.length_b   1.000
_cell.length_c   1.000
_cell.angle_alpha   90.00
_cell.angle_beta   90.00
_cell.angle_gamma   90.00
#
_symmetry.space_group_name_H-M   'P 1'
#
loop_
_entity.id
_entity.type
_entity.pdbx_description
1 polymer ?
#
loop_
_entity_poly.entity_id
_entity_poly.type
_entity_poly.pdbx_seq_one_letter_code
_entity_poly.pdbx_strand_id
1 'polypeptide(L)'
;MNTQPTPNRPILMGAICLALGIGLVYYFIWRVLEAMANKLEITYSYKGVGIGPFFVVFGLYLLIVRPPSLKPNEMSPRQRVVYWVVVGASFVLSVSVFMWFKHRAVELGYDL
;
A
#
# COMPACT_ATOMS: atom_id res chain seq x y z
N MET A 1 -29.28 6.09 13.89
CA MET A 1 -28.11 6.20 14.79
C MET A 1 -27.08 7.09 14.11
N ASN A 2 -26.96 8.35 14.55
CA ASN A 2 -25.92 9.28 14.12
C ASN A 2 -24.66 9.01 14.93
N THR A 3 -23.78 8.14 14.44
CA THR A 3 -22.41 8.04 14.97
C THR A 3 -21.61 9.19 14.39
N GLN A 4 -21.49 10.29 15.16
CA GLN A 4 -20.55 11.34 14.77
C GLN A 4 -19.15 10.73 14.58
N PRO A 5 -18.46 11.02 13.47
CA PRO A 5 -17.13 10.49 13.23
C PRO A 5 -16.19 11.02 14.33
N THR A 6 -15.66 10.12 15.16
CA THR A 6 -14.63 10.51 16.13
C THR A 6 -13.42 11.05 15.35
N PRO A 7 -12.84 12.21 15.75
CA PRO A 7 -11.72 12.84 15.04
C PRO A 7 -10.52 11.91 14.82
N ASN A 8 -10.40 10.88 15.66
CA ASN A 8 -9.27 9.96 15.71
C ASN A 8 -9.42 8.76 14.76
N ARG A 9 -10.60 8.54 14.16
CA ARG A 9 -10.84 7.36 13.32
C ARG A 9 -9.97 7.32 12.05
N PRO A 10 -9.82 8.40 11.26
CA PRO A 10 -8.91 8.40 10.12
C PRO A 10 -7.45 8.20 10.54
N ILE A 11 -7.06 8.74 11.70
CA ILE A 11 -5.70 8.61 12.21
C ILE A 11 -5.39 7.16 12.56
N LEU A 12 -6.27 6.50 13.34
CA LEU A 12 -6.09 5.11 13.72
C LEU A 12 -6.07 4.19 12.48
N MET A 13 -7.01 4.38 11.55
CA MET A 13 -7.04 3.61 10.30
C MET A 13 -5.80 3.87 9.45
N GLY A 14 -5.33 5.12 9.39
CA GLY A 14 -4.13 5.49 8.68
C GLY A 14 -2.88 4.87 9.27
N ALA A 15 -2.74 4.88 10.59
CA ALA A 15 -1.63 4.25 11.30
C ALA A 15 -1.61 2.73 11.09
N ILE A 16 -2.77 2.07 11.18
CA ILE A 16 -2.90 0.64 10.90
C ILE A 16 -2.54 0.33 9.44
N CYS A 17 -3.09 1.09 8.49
CA CYS A 17 -2.78 0.90 7.06
C CYS A 17 -1.29 1.10 6.79
N LEU A 18 -0.68 2.14 7.37
CA LEU A 18 0.73 2.43 7.16
C LEU A 18 1.62 1.34 7.77
N ALA A 19 1.34 0.93 9.01
CA ALA A 19 2.09 -0.14 9.68
C ALA A 19 1.98 -1.48 8.93
N LEU A 20 0.77 -1.84 8.48
CA LEU A 20 0.55 -3.02 7.65
C LEU A 20 1.28 -2.90 6.31
N GLY A 21 1.17 -1.76 5.64
CA GLY A 21 1.84 -1.50 4.36
C GLY A 21 3.36 -1.68 4.46
N ILE A 22 3.98 -1.08 5.49
CA ILE A 22 5.42 -1.22 5.75
C ILE A 22 5.78 -2.69 6.06
N GLY A 23 5.01 -3.34 6.93
CA GLY A 23 5.23 -4.75 7.28
C GLY A 23 5.14 -5.68 6.07
N LEU A 24 4.17 -5.44 5.18
CA LEU A 24 3.99 -6.21 3.94
C LEU A 24 5.12 -5.95 2.95
N VAL A 25 5.55 -4.69 2.78
CA VAL A 25 6.71 -4.35 1.94
C VAL A 25 7.97 -5.05 2.47
N TYR A 26 8.22 -4.98 3.78
CA TYR A 26 9.36 -5.65 4.39
C TYR A 26 9.32 -7.17 4.18
N TYR A 27 8.18 -7.81 4.48
CA TYR A 27 8.06 -9.27 4.46
C TYR A 27 8.02 -9.85 3.04
N PHE A 28 7.24 -9.26 2.13
CA PHE A 28 7.02 -9.82 0.79
C PHE A 28 7.97 -9.30 -0.28
N ILE A 29 8.64 -8.16 -0.04
CA ILE A 29 9.55 -7.56 -1.02
C ILE A 29 10.98 -7.67 -0.51
N TRP A 30 11.30 -7.01 0.61
CA TRP A 30 12.68 -6.93 1.09
C TRP A 30 13.25 -8.31 1.45
N ARG A 31 12.59 -9.03 2.36
CA ARG A 31 13.07 -10.36 2.80
C ARG A 31 13.15 -11.37 1.66
N VAL A 32 12.22 -11.29 0.70
CA VAL A 32 12.21 -12.21 -0.46
C VAL A 32 13.40 -11.91 -1.37
N LEU A 33 13.63 -10.64 -1.72
CA LEU A 33 14.79 -10.26 -2.53
C LEU A 33 16.12 -10.58 -1.83
N GLU A 34 16.20 -10.38 -0.52
CA GLU A 34 17.38 -10.74 0.28
C GLU A 34 17.62 -12.26 0.27
N ALA A 35 16.57 -13.07 0.43
CA ALA A 35 16.69 -14.52 0.35
C ALA A 35 17.07 -14.99 -1.07
N MET A 36 16.55 -14.32 -2.12
CA MET A 36 16.92 -14.60 -3.51
C MET A 36 18.40 -14.29 -3.76
N ALA A 37 18.90 -13.17 -3.22
CA ALA A 37 20.30 -12.79 -3.31
C ALA A 37 21.22 -13.81 -2.63
N ASN A 38 20.76 -14.43 -1.54
CA ASN A 38 21.46 -15.48 -0.82
C ASN A 38 21.23 -16.89 -1.40
N LYS A 39 20.57 -17.03 -2.57
CA LYS A 39 20.27 -18.30 -3.25
C LYS A 39 19.52 -19.31 -2.36
N LEU A 40 18.71 -18.81 -1.42
CA LEU A 40 17.84 -19.65 -0.60
C LEU A 40 16.59 -20.04 -1.39
N GLU A 41 16.07 -21.24 -1.16
CA GLU A 41 14.75 -21.61 -1.66
C GLU A 41 13.66 -20.85 -0.89
N ILE A 42 12.73 -20.23 -1.61
CA ILE A 42 11.69 -19.40 -1.01
C ILE A 42 10.38 -19.54 -1.76
N THR A 43 9.31 -19.74 -1.00
CA THR A 43 7.94 -19.54 -1.47
C THR A 43 7.57 -18.08 -1.28
N TYR A 44 7.19 -17.38 -2.34
CA TYR A 44 6.75 -15.99 -2.28
C TYR A 44 5.34 -15.83 -2.87
N SER A 45 4.70 -14.69 -2.57
CA SER A 45 3.34 -14.38 -3.04
C SER A 45 3.31 -13.04 -3.76
N TYR A 46 3.01 -13.07 -5.06
CA TYR A 46 2.83 -11.88 -5.89
C TYR A 46 1.77 -10.91 -5.37
N LYS A 47 0.73 -11.43 -4.70
CA LYS A 47 -0.33 -10.61 -4.10
C LYS A 47 0.23 -9.72 -2.97
N GLY A 48 1.17 -10.24 -2.19
CA GLY A 48 1.81 -9.52 -1.10
C GLY A 48 2.70 -8.37 -1.59
N VAL A 49 3.42 -8.59 -2.68
CA VAL A 49 4.29 -7.58 -3.33
C VAL A 49 3.49 -6.36 -3.78
N GLY A 50 2.32 -6.58 -4.39
CA GLY A 50 1.50 -5.49 -4.91
C GLY A 50 0.73 -4.72 -3.83
N ILE A 51 0.25 -5.38 -2.78
CA ILE A 51 -0.68 -4.75 -1.83
C ILE A 51 0.01 -3.86 -0.79
N GLY A 52 1.25 -4.16 -0.42
CA GLY A 52 2.02 -3.39 0.56
C GLY A 52 2.17 -1.90 0.19
N PRO A 53 2.72 -1.57 -1.00
CA PRO A 53 2.89 -0.18 -1.43
C PRO A 53 1.58 0.62 -1.48
N PHE A 54 0.47 -0.02 -1.86
CA PHE A 54 -0.86 0.60 -1.84
C PHE A 54 -1.22 1.07 -0.43
N PHE A 55 -1.06 0.19 0.56
CA PHE A 55 -1.38 0.48 1.95
C PHE A 55 -0.49 1.58 2.54
N VAL A 56 0.78 1.68 2.12
CA VAL A 56 1.66 2.77 2.54
C VAL A 56 1.11 4.12 2.09
N VAL A 57 0.85 4.29 0.80
CA VAL A 57 0.36 5.57 0.25
C VAL A 57 -1.03 5.91 0.78
N PHE A 58 -1.93 4.92 0.81
CA PHE A 58 -3.28 5.12 1.32
C PHE A 58 -3.28 5.42 2.83
N GLY A 59 -2.43 4.76 3.61
CA GLY A 59 -2.24 5.06 5.03
C GLY A 59 -1.75 6.49 5.27
N LEU A 60 -0.78 6.95 4.47
CA LEU A 60 -0.32 8.35 4.52
C LEU A 60 -1.43 9.34 4.19
N TYR A 61 -2.26 9.06 3.18
CA TYR A 61 -3.43 9.88 2.87
C TYR A 61 -4.39 10.02 4.06
N LEU A 62 -4.69 8.92 4.75
CA LEU A 62 -5.56 8.94 5.93
C LEU A 62 -4.96 9.75 7.09
N LEU A 63 -3.64 9.68 7.29
CA LEU A 63 -2.92 10.40 8.36
C LEU A 63 -2.78 11.90 8.09
N ILE A 64 -2.49 12.26 6.83
CA ILE A 64 -2.15 13.64 6.44
C ILE A 64 -3.41 14.41 6.04
N VAL A 65 -4.19 13.88 5.10
CA VAL A 65 -5.36 14.57 4.55
C VAL A 65 -6.58 14.46 5.47
N ARG A 66 -6.66 13.36 6.24
CA ARG A 66 -7.71 13.12 7.24
C ARG A 66 -9.12 13.35 6.66
N PRO A 67 -9.49 12.62 5.60
CA PRO A 67 -10.78 12.84 4.95
C PRO A 67 -11.94 12.59 5.93
N PRO A 68 -13.01 13.39 5.88
CA PRO A 68 -14.13 13.27 6.82
C PRO A 68 -14.98 12.00 6.60
N SER A 69 -14.96 11.45 5.39
CA SER A 69 -15.58 10.16 5.04
C SER A 69 -14.67 9.41 4.06
N LEU A 70 -14.76 8.09 4.04
CA LEU A 70 -14.13 7.23 3.03
C LEU A 70 -15.10 6.81 1.93
N LYS A 71 -16.36 7.21 2.03
CA LYS A 71 -17.36 6.91 1.02
C LYS A 71 -17.40 8.06 0.02
N PRO A 72 -17.07 7.84 -1.26
CA PRO A 72 -17.00 8.92 -2.24
C PRO A 72 -18.29 9.72 -2.41
N ASN A 73 -19.45 9.09 -2.20
CA ASN A 73 -20.77 9.73 -2.28
C ASN A 73 -21.03 10.74 -1.15
N GLU A 74 -20.33 10.64 -0.01
CA GLU A 74 -20.45 11.57 1.13
C GLU A 74 -19.39 12.70 1.10
N MET A 75 -18.51 12.72 0.10
CA MET A 75 -17.43 13.71 -0.05
C MET A 75 -17.85 14.92 -0.89
N SER A 76 -17.28 16.10 -0.61
CA SER A 76 -17.37 17.24 -1.53
C SER A 76 -16.67 16.93 -2.86
N PRO A 77 -17.01 17.61 -3.98
CA PRO A 77 -16.41 17.34 -5.28
C PRO A 77 -14.88 17.37 -5.26
N ARG A 78 -14.30 18.36 -4.57
CA ARG A 78 -12.83 18.48 -4.43
C ARG A 78 -12.24 17.32 -3.64
N GLN A 79 -12.86 16.93 -2.52
CA GLN A 79 -12.39 15.79 -1.71
C GLN A 79 -12.46 14.48 -2.49
N ARG A 80 -13.53 14.29 -3.28
CA ARG A 80 -13.70 13.11 -4.13
C ARG A 80 -12.61 13.02 -5.20
N VAL A 81 -12.25 14.14 -5.83
CA VAL A 81 -11.14 14.18 -6.80
C VAL A 81 -9.84 13.79 -6.12
N VAL A 82 -9.52 14.39 -4.97
CA VAL A 82 -8.30 14.05 -4.21
C VAL A 82 -8.27 12.56 -3.83
N TYR A 83 -9.40 12.02 -3.35
CA TYR A 83 -9.52 10.60 -3.03
C TYR A 83 -9.18 9.72 -4.24
N TRP A 84 -9.76 9.97 -5.41
CA TRP A 84 -9.49 9.17 -6.61
C TRP A 84 -8.07 9.33 -7.15
N VAL A 85 -7.50 10.54 -7.06
CA VAL A 85 -6.09 10.78 -7.40
C VAL A 85 -5.18 9.96 -6.50
N VAL A 86 -5.43 9.94 -5.20
CA VAL A 86 -4.64 9.14 -4.24
C VAL A 86 -4.82 7.64 -4.52
N VAL A 87 -6.05 7.16 -4.71
CA VAL A 87 -6.31 5.75 -5.03
C VAL A 87 -5.57 5.35 -6.31
N GLY A 88 -5.63 6.19 -7.34
CA GLY A 88 -4.89 5.99 -8.59
C GLY A 88 -3.37 5.99 -8.37
N ALA A 89 -2.84 6.94 -7.61
CA ALA A 89 -1.42 7.02 -7.28
C ALA A 89 -0.94 5.80 -6.49
N SER A 90 -1.72 5.33 -5.52
CA SER A 90 -1.44 4.11 -4.76
C SER A 90 -1.37 2.88 -5.69
N PHE A 91 -2.29 2.78 -6.65
CA PHE A 91 -2.30 1.68 -7.61
C PHE A 91 -1.10 1.73 -8.56
N VAL A 92 -0.80 2.91 -9.12
CA VAL A 92 0.37 3.12 -9.97
C VAL A 92 1.66 2.76 -9.22
N LEU A 93 1.81 3.20 -7.97
CA LEU A 93 2.99 2.85 -7.18
C LEU A 93 3.08 1.34 -6.93
N SER A 94 1.98 0.68 -6.60
CA SER A 94 1.94 -0.79 -6.44
C SER A 94 2.37 -1.53 -7.69
N VAL A 95 1.90 -1.12 -8.87
CA VAL A 95 2.30 -1.73 -10.14
C VAL A 95 3.79 -1.46 -10.42
N SER A 96 4.25 -0.23 -10.23
CA SER A 96 5.67 0.12 -10.44
C SER A 96 6.60 -0.66 -9.52
N VAL A 97 6.27 -0.78 -8.23
CA VAL A 97 7.05 -1.58 -7.26
C VAL A 97 7.01 -3.07 -7.61
N PHE A 98 5.87 -3.57 -8.08
CA PHE A 98 5.75 -4.95 -8.56
C PHE A 98 6.65 -5.23 -9.77
N MET A 99 6.63 -4.35 -10.77
CA MET A 99 7.51 -4.46 -11.95
C MET A 99 8.99 -4.37 -11.55
N TRP A 100 9.33 -3.46 -10.65
CA TRP A 100 10.68 -3.35 -10.10
C TRP A 100 11.11 -4.63 -9.36
N PHE A 101 10.25 -5.20 -8.52
CA PHE A 101 10.51 -6.46 -7.84
C PHE A 101 10.77 -7.60 -8.83
N LYS A 102 9.94 -7.71 -9.87
CA LYS A 102 10.14 -8.70 -10.94
C LYS A 102 11.49 -8.55 -11.62
N HIS A 103 11.82 -7.32 -11.99
CA HIS A 103 13.10 -7.02 -12.62
C HIS A 103 14.29 -7.42 -11.72
N ARG A 104 14.24 -7.11 -10.43
CA ARG A 104 15.28 -7.50 -9.47
C ARG A 104 15.42 -9.01 -9.31
N ALA A 105 14.32 -9.75 -9.27
CA ALA A 105 14.39 -11.20 -9.18
C ALA A 105 15.03 -11.84 -10.43
N VAL A 106 14.74 -11.30 -11.62
CA VAL A 106 15.37 -11.74 -12.87
C VAL A 106 16.88 -11.46 -12.85
N GLU A 107 17.31 -10.30 -12.36
CA GLU A 107 18.74 -10.00 -12.16
C GLU A 107 19.42 -11.00 -11.20
N LEU A 108 18.67 -11.52 -10.22
CA LEU A 108 19.14 -12.52 -9.27
C LEU A 108 19.08 -13.96 -9.83
N GLY A 109 18.64 -14.15 -11.08
CA GLY A 109 18.59 -15.44 -11.77
C GLY A 109 17.31 -16.25 -11.54
N TYR A 110 16.22 -15.61 -11.09
CA TYR A 110 14.92 -16.24 -10.92
C TYR A 110 14.00 -15.87 -12.09
N ASP A 111 13.32 -16.86 -12.67
CA ASP A 111 12.31 -16.63 -13.70
C ASP A 111 10.92 -16.49 -13.03
N LEU A 112 10.30 -15.31 -13.19
CA LEU A 112 9.10 -14.86 -12.46
C LEU A 112 7.90 -14.56 -13.38
#